data_AF-A0A6N2UYG5-F1
#
_entry.id   AF-A0A6N2UYG5-F1
#
_cell.length_a   1.000
_cell.length_b   1.000
_cell.length_c   1.000
_cell.angle_alpha   90.00
_cell.angle_beta   90.00
_cell.angle_gamma   90.00
#
_symmetry.space_group_name_H-M   'P 1'
#
loop_
_entity.id
_entity.type
_entity.pdbx_description
1 polymer ?
#
loop_
_entity_poly.entity_id
_entity_poly.type
_entity_poly.pdbx_seq_one_letter_code
_entity_poly.pdbx_strand_id
1 'polypeptide(L)'
;MNSSIFSWLLIPGLLILFFLFGSFITCRKKLGSFSIIDTLLIGFFLYFGLFQIFALPMKVLLMPLSYLCISWLIFVTIAVVVSLLFNRKYWIKFAKKTQIKDWWGMTLIFAIGVIIQIVVITNNISYGSFADASYYIADSARSVATNTIEQYNQYTGVLRSELDPLYVLLTYTAHNSMLTYITSIHPLIIWRQVMGAVVIILSNMVIYRIGCVVFKEKRGKAVIAWAVWLLISFFTYSAYTPGGFFFYRAFEGKTILAVLIIPVMLLQMIRSICNKFDRESFIESLIIEIGSLPFCMSSMMVIPVLVTIFYVPGVFAYKSKKGFLQYVLLVGIYLIELLCYMMISKGIWRVVIG
;
A
#
# COMPACT_ATOMS: atom_id res chain seq x y z
N MET A 1 -4.35 21.98 -21.33
CA MET A 1 -5.07 21.76 -20.04
C MET A 1 -4.06 21.28 -19.02
N ASN A 2 -3.94 21.93 -17.85
CA ASN A 2 -2.88 21.65 -16.88
C ASN A 2 -2.96 20.22 -16.33
N SER A 3 -2.01 19.37 -16.71
CA SER A 3 -1.83 18.00 -16.20
C SER A 3 -1.80 17.92 -14.66
N SER A 4 -1.40 19.01 -14.00
CA SER A 4 -1.38 19.17 -12.53
C SER A 4 -2.77 19.27 -11.88
N ILE A 5 -3.82 19.72 -12.58
CA ILE A 5 -5.18 19.74 -12.01
C ILE A 5 -5.81 18.35 -12.10
N PHE A 6 -5.57 17.65 -13.21
CA PHE A 6 -6.09 16.30 -13.42
C PHE A 6 -5.45 15.28 -12.47
N SER A 7 -4.18 15.46 -12.08
CA SER A 7 -3.51 14.59 -11.10
C SER A 7 -4.20 14.59 -9.73
N TRP A 8 -4.79 15.72 -9.31
CA TRP A 8 -5.55 15.77 -8.06
C TRP A 8 -6.82 14.90 -8.08
N LEU A 9 -7.42 14.66 -9.26
CA LEU A 9 -8.59 13.79 -9.41
C LEU A 9 -8.22 12.30 -9.34
N LEU A 10 -6.96 11.94 -9.62
CA LEU A 10 -6.50 10.55 -9.50
C LEU A 10 -6.47 10.07 -8.05
N ILE A 11 -6.21 10.95 -7.08
CA ILE A 11 -6.17 10.59 -5.66
C ILE A 11 -7.53 10.04 -5.18
N PRO A 12 -8.66 10.77 -5.27
CA PRO A 12 -9.96 10.21 -4.92
C PRO A 12 -10.36 9.05 -5.83
N GLY A 13 -9.97 9.06 -7.11
CA GLY A 13 -10.20 7.93 -8.02
C GLY A 13 -9.57 6.62 -7.52
N LEU A 14 -8.29 6.66 -7.11
CA LEU A 14 -7.58 5.53 -6.52
C LEU A 14 -8.20 5.10 -5.19
N LEU A 15 -8.56 6.05 -4.31
CA LEU A 15 -9.22 5.72 -3.04
C LEU A 15 -10.58 5.04 -3.27
N ILE A 16 -11.36 5.48 -4.27
CA ILE A 16 -12.60 4.81 -4.66
C ILE A 16 -12.30 3.40 -5.17
N LEU A 17 -11.29 3.23 -6.02
CA LEU A 17 -10.88 1.90 -6.48
C LEU A 17 -10.50 1.00 -5.30
N PHE A 18 -9.67 1.47 -4.37
CA PHE A 18 -9.33 0.70 -3.17
C PHE A 18 -10.59 0.35 -2.36
N PHE A 19 -11.51 1.29 -2.16
CA PHE A 19 -12.77 1.01 -1.48
C PHE A 19 -13.58 -0.10 -2.18
N LEU A 20 -13.67 -0.08 -3.51
CA LEU A 20 -14.37 -1.07 -4.30
C LEU A 20 -13.72 -2.46 -4.19
N PHE A 21 -12.39 -2.53 -4.22
CA PHE A 21 -11.64 -3.77 -4.01
C PHE A 21 -11.84 -4.30 -2.59
N GLY A 22 -11.66 -3.45 -1.58
CA GLY A 22 -11.82 -3.86 -0.17
C GLY A 22 -13.24 -4.33 0.15
N SER A 23 -14.24 -3.78 -0.54
CA SER A 23 -15.64 -4.17 -0.38
C SER A 23 -15.90 -5.64 -0.73
N PHE A 24 -15.08 -6.27 -1.58
CA PHE A 24 -15.17 -7.72 -1.84
C PHE A 24 -14.98 -8.56 -0.58
N ILE A 25 -14.18 -8.05 0.37
CA ILE A 25 -13.87 -8.72 1.62
C ILE A 25 -14.78 -8.22 2.73
N THR A 26 -14.83 -6.90 2.94
CA THR A 26 -15.49 -6.32 4.13
C THR A 26 -17.01 -6.36 4.06
N CYS A 27 -17.64 -6.33 2.88
CA CYS A 27 -19.10 -6.46 2.75
C CYS A 27 -19.60 -7.90 2.98
N ARG A 28 -18.70 -8.88 3.12
CA ARG A 28 -19.03 -10.27 3.46
C ARG A 28 -18.93 -10.54 4.96
N LYS A 29 -18.43 -9.56 5.73
CA LYS A 29 -18.41 -9.62 7.18
C LYS A 29 -19.79 -9.35 7.79
N LYS A 30 -19.93 -9.69 9.07
CA LYS A 30 -21.14 -9.34 9.83
C LYS A 30 -21.37 -7.83 9.78
N LEU A 31 -22.64 -7.43 9.62
CA LEU A 31 -23.03 -6.04 9.34
C LEU A 31 -22.55 -4.98 10.36
N GLY A 32 -22.10 -5.40 11.54
CA GLY A 32 -21.58 -4.54 12.61
C GLY A 32 -20.07 -4.33 12.61
N SER A 33 -19.29 -5.08 11.83
CA SER A 33 -17.82 -4.95 11.77
C SER A 33 -17.31 -4.17 10.56
N PHE A 34 -18.21 -3.66 9.72
CA PHE A 34 -17.82 -2.87 8.56
C PHE A 34 -17.34 -1.47 8.95
N SER A 35 -16.18 -1.11 8.41
CA SER A 35 -15.54 0.18 8.59
C SER A 35 -15.01 0.65 7.23
N ILE A 36 -15.25 1.93 6.90
CA ILE A 36 -14.74 2.53 5.66
C ILE A 36 -13.21 2.48 5.64
N ILE A 37 -12.58 2.75 6.79
CA ILE A 37 -11.11 2.74 6.91
C ILE A 37 -10.56 1.33 6.70
N ASP A 38 -11.11 0.32 7.36
CA ASP A 38 -10.65 -1.06 7.19
C ASP A 38 -10.87 -1.51 5.74
N THR A 39 -11.97 -1.09 5.11
CA THR A 39 -12.26 -1.37 3.69
C THR A 39 -11.23 -0.74 2.76
N LEU A 40 -10.87 0.52 2.97
CA LEU A 40 -9.84 1.20 2.16
C LEU A 40 -8.46 0.53 2.32
N LEU A 41 -8.06 0.22 3.56
CA LEU A 41 -6.78 -0.41 3.84
C LEU A 41 -6.68 -1.79 3.20
N ILE A 42 -7.65 -2.67 3.45
CA ILE A 42 -7.68 -4.02 2.86
C ILE A 42 -7.74 -3.93 1.33
N GLY A 43 -8.50 -2.97 0.81
CA GLY A 43 -8.63 -2.73 -0.62
C GLY A 43 -7.35 -2.28 -1.30
N PHE A 44 -6.56 -1.43 -0.65
CA PHE A 44 -5.24 -1.02 -1.11
C PHE A 44 -4.33 -2.25 -1.27
N PHE A 45 -4.22 -3.09 -0.23
CA PHE A 45 -3.38 -4.28 -0.27
C PHE A 45 -3.91 -5.33 -1.26
N LEU A 46 -5.22 -5.55 -1.32
CA LEU A 46 -5.81 -6.46 -2.29
C LEU A 46 -5.55 -6.02 -3.74
N TYR A 47 -5.69 -4.71 -4.01
CA TYR A 47 -5.37 -4.13 -5.31
C TYR A 47 -3.92 -4.40 -5.71
N PHE A 48 -2.97 -4.13 -4.80
CA PHE A 48 -1.54 -4.28 -5.08
C PHE A 48 -1.09 -5.74 -5.16
N GLY A 49 -1.66 -6.62 -4.33
CA GLY A 49 -1.40 -8.06 -4.39
C GLY A 49 -1.91 -8.67 -5.70
N LEU A 50 -3.10 -8.27 -6.15
CA LEU A 50 -3.61 -8.67 -7.47
C LEU A 50 -2.79 -8.06 -8.60
N PHE A 51 -2.37 -6.79 -8.49
CA PHE A 51 -1.53 -6.15 -9.50
C PHE A 51 -0.23 -6.91 -9.71
N GLN A 52 0.41 -7.39 -8.64
CA GLN A 52 1.65 -8.16 -8.76
C GLN A 52 1.49 -9.47 -9.49
N ILE A 53 0.35 -10.15 -9.35
CA ILE A 53 0.04 -11.39 -10.10
C ILE A 53 0.04 -11.14 -11.62
N PHE A 54 -0.31 -9.93 -12.06
CA PHE A 54 -0.23 -9.54 -13.48
C PHE A 54 1.17 -9.01 -13.82
N ALA A 55 1.68 -8.08 -13.03
CA ALA A 55 2.87 -7.31 -13.33
C ALA A 55 4.15 -8.16 -13.25
N LEU A 56 4.28 -9.04 -12.26
CA LEU A 56 5.52 -9.79 -12.06
C LEU A 56 5.78 -10.80 -13.20
N PRO A 57 4.82 -11.62 -13.65
CA PRO A 57 5.03 -12.48 -14.81
C PRO A 57 5.34 -11.68 -16.07
N MET A 58 4.60 -10.60 -16.34
CA MET A 58 4.84 -9.77 -17.53
C MET A 58 6.22 -9.10 -17.49
N LYS A 59 6.68 -8.67 -16.31
CA LYS A 59 8.02 -8.13 -16.09
C LYS A 59 9.10 -9.17 -16.38
N VAL A 60 8.97 -10.37 -15.81
CA VAL A 60 9.94 -11.48 -16.01
C VAL A 60 9.94 -11.98 -17.46
N LEU A 61 8.79 -11.98 -18.12
CA LEU A 61 8.64 -12.33 -19.53
C LEU A 61 9.01 -11.19 -20.50
N LEU A 62 9.50 -10.06 -19.97
CA LEU A 62 9.91 -8.88 -20.74
C LEU A 62 8.82 -8.34 -21.68
N MET A 63 7.56 -8.49 -21.27
CA MET A 63 6.42 -8.03 -22.07
C MET A 63 6.34 -6.49 -22.10
N PRO A 64 5.75 -5.91 -23.15
CA PRO A 64 5.60 -4.46 -23.25
C PRO A 64 4.73 -3.88 -22.12
N LEU A 65 5.04 -2.66 -21.68
CA LEU A 65 4.27 -1.97 -20.63
C LEU A 65 2.79 -1.80 -21.01
N SER A 66 2.52 -1.53 -22.29
CA SER A 66 1.17 -1.45 -22.86
C SER A 66 0.32 -2.71 -22.61
N TYR A 67 0.92 -3.90 -22.62
CA TYR A 67 0.19 -5.15 -22.38
C TYR A 67 -0.24 -5.24 -20.91
N LEU A 68 0.64 -4.84 -19.99
CA LEU A 68 0.29 -4.70 -18.57
C LEU A 68 -0.81 -3.65 -18.38
N CYS A 69 -0.72 -2.51 -19.07
CA CYS A 69 -1.73 -1.47 -18.98
C CYS A 69 -3.11 -1.99 -19.42
N ILE A 70 -3.21 -2.58 -20.61
CA ILE A 70 -4.47 -3.08 -21.18
C ILE A 70 -5.06 -4.19 -20.31
N SER A 71 -4.25 -5.19 -19.95
CA SER A 71 -4.71 -6.33 -19.15
C SER A 71 -5.22 -5.90 -17.78
N TRP A 72 -4.50 -4.99 -17.12
CA TRP A 72 -4.92 -4.44 -15.84
C TRP A 72 -6.17 -3.57 -15.95
N LEU A 73 -6.29 -2.74 -17.00
CA LEU A 73 -7.47 -1.91 -17.24
C LEU A 73 -8.73 -2.77 -17.39
N ILE A 74 -8.66 -3.82 -18.22
CA ILE A 74 -9.75 -4.76 -18.42
C ILE A 74 -10.15 -5.41 -17.08
N PHE A 75 -9.17 -5.91 -16.32
CA PHE A 75 -9.41 -6.54 -15.04
C PHE A 75 -10.06 -5.57 -14.03
N VAL A 76 -9.53 -4.35 -13.89
CA VAL A 76 -10.07 -3.33 -12.99
C VAL A 76 -11.49 -2.94 -13.39
N THR A 77 -11.76 -2.76 -14.68
CA THR A 77 -13.12 -2.44 -15.17
C THR A 77 -14.10 -3.55 -14.79
N ILE A 78 -13.74 -4.81 -14.99
CA ILE A 78 -14.57 -5.95 -14.58
C ILE A 78 -14.78 -5.95 -13.06
N ALA A 79 -13.71 -5.81 -12.28
CA ALA A 79 -13.78 -5.79 -10.82
C ALA A 79 -14.68 -4.65 -10.30
N VAL A 80 -14.59 -3.45 -10.90
CA VAL A 80 -15.45 -2.30 -10.55
C VAL A 80 -16.92 -2.64 -10.82
N VAL A 81 -17.24 -3.15 -12.01
CA VAL A 81 -18.62 -3.54 -12.37
C VAL A 81 -19.16 -4.59 -11.40
N VAL A 82 -18.38 -5.64 -11.12
CA VAL A 82 -18.77 -6.69 -10.17
C VAL A 82 -18.98 -6.11 -8.77
N SER A 83 -18.07 -5.27 -8.26
CA SER A 83 -18.22 -4.67 -6.92
C SER A 83 -19.49 -3.82 -6.83
N LEU A 84 -19.77 -2.99 -7.84
CA LEU A 84 -21.00 -2.19 -7.92
C LEU A 84 -22.26 -3.08 -7.94
N LEU A 85 -22.24 -4.18 -8.69
CA LEU A 85 -23.39 -5.07 -8.79
C LEU A 85 -23.69 -5.77 -7.45
N PHE A 86 -22.68 -6.31 -6.79
CA PHE A 86 -22.87 -7.17 -5.61
C PHE A 86 -22.87 -6.41 -4.27
N ASN A 87 -22.15 -5.29 -4.17
CA ASN A 87 -21.93 -4.61 -2.89
C ASN A 87 -22.79 -3.35 -2.70
N ARG A 88 -23.42 -2.80 -3.78
CA ARG A 88 -24.23 -1.56 -3.69
C ARG A 88 -25.31 -1.59 -2.63
N LYS A 89 -26.05 -2.71 -2.51
CA LYS A 89 -27.15 -2.84 -1.54
C LYS A 89 -26.63 -2.73 -0.12
N TYR A 90 -25.44 -3.29 0.12
CA TYR A 90 -24.78 -3.23 1.41
C TYR A 90 -24.36 -1.79 1.76
N TRP A 91 -23.73 -1.07 0.82
CA TRP A 91 -23.31 0.32 1.03
C TRP A 91 -24.50 1.24 1.32
N ILE A 92 -25.62 1.09 0.60
CA ILE A 92 -26.84 1.86 0.86
C ILE A 92 -27.38 1.58 2.27
N LYS A 93 -27.41 0.31 2.69
CA LYS A 93 -27.84 -0.07 4.04
C LYS A 93 -26.93 0.50 5.12
N PHE A 94 -25.61 0.47 4.90
CA PHE A 94 -24.64 1.06 5.79
C PHE A 94 -24.83 2.59 5.89
N ALA A 95 -24.90 3.28 4.76
CA ALA A 95 -25.09 4.74 4.70
C ALA A 95 -26.36 5.20 5.43
N LYS A 96 -27.46 4.45 5.34
CA LYS A 96 -28.70 4.74 6.08
C LYS A 96 -28.56 4.55 7.60
N LYS A 97 -27.69 3.66 8.06
CA LYS A 97 -27.46 3.35 9.48
C LYS A 97 -26.47 4.31 10.13
N THR A 98 -25.53 4.87 9.35
CA THR A 98 -24.49 5.75 9.88
C THR A 98 -25.04 7.16 10.12
N GLN A 99 -25.17 7.54 11.39
CA GLN A 99 -25.47 8.92 11.78
C GLN A 99 -24.18 9.75 11.81
N ILE A 100 -24.01 10.64 10.83
CA ILE A 100 -22.80 11.49 10.67
C ILE A 100 -22.82 12.69 11.65
N LYS A 101 -24.00 13.10 12.11
CA LYS A 101 -24.20 14.37 12.85
C LYS A 101 -23.39 14.49 14.14
N ASP A 102 -23.11 13.40 14.84
CA ASP A 102 -22.48 13.49 16.17
C ASP A 102 -20.96 13.72 16.13
N TRP A 103 -20.31 13.57 14.96
CA TRP A 103 -18.84 13.54 14.87
C TRP A 103 -18.26 14.40 13.74
N TRP A 104 -19.07 15.29 13.17
CA TRP A 104 -18.67 16.11 12.02
C TRP A 104 -17.46 17.00 12.33
N GLY A 105 -17.42 17.64 13.50
CA GLY A 105 -16.31 18.51 13.90
C GLY A 105 -14.98 17.77 14.02
N MET A 106 -14.98 16.57 14.61
CA MET A 106 -13.76 15.75 14.71
C MET A 106 -13.31 15.22 13.35
N THR A 107 -14.26 14.87 12.48
CA THR A 107 -13.99 14.44 11.11
C THR A 107 -13.38 15.59 10.29
N LEU A 108 -13.87 16.82 10.50
CA LEU A 108 -13.35 18.01 9.86
C LEU A 108 -11.91 18.31 10.32
N ILE A 109 -11.63 18.25 11.63
CA ILE A 109 -10.27 18.42 12.17
C ILE A 109 -9.32 17.38 11.56
N PHE A 110 -9.76 16.12 11.50
CA PHE A 110 -8.98 15.05 10.87
C PHE A 110 -8.68 15.36 9.40
N ALA A 111 -9.71 15.71 8.62
CA ALA A 111 -9.56 16.03 7.21
C ALA A 111 -8.64 17.23 6.97
N ILE A 112 -8.77 18.30 7.74
CA ILE A 112 -7.92 19.49 7.65
C ILE A 112 -6.46 19.12 7.94
N GLY A 113 -6.19 18.37 9.01
CA GLY A 113 -4.82 17.96 9.35
C GLY A 113 -4.16 17.11 8.26
N VAL A 114 -4.91 16.18 7.66
CA VAL A 114 -4.44 15.37 6.52
C VAL A 114 -4.20 16.24 5.28
N ILE A 115 -5.09 17.19 4.96
CA ILE A 115 -4.92 18.10 3.83
C ILE A 115 -3.66 18.96 4.02
N ILE A 116 -3.45 19.50 5.22
CA ILE A 116 -2.24 20.27 5.54
C ILE A 116 -0.99 19.40 5.32
N GLN A 117 -0.98 18.15 5.80
CA GLN A 117 0.14 17.24 5.55
C GLN A 117 0.37 16.99 4.06
N ILE A 118 -0.68 16.71 3.29
CA ILE A 118 -0.55 16.51 1.83
C ILE A 118 0.09 17.75 1.20
N VAL A 119 -0.47 18.94 1.44
CA VAL A 119 0.01 20.18 0.83
C VAL A 119 1.47 20.47 1.21
N VAL A 120 1.84 20.28 2.49
CA VAL A 120 3.20 20.53 2.96
C VAL A 120 4.18 19.51 2.39
N ILE A 121 3.84 18.22 2.41
CA ILE A 121 4.73 17.13 2.04
C ILE A 121 4.92 17.06 0.51
N THR A 122 3.83 17.13 -0.26
CA THR A 122 3.92 16.99 -1.72
C THR A 122 4.58 18.19 -2.38
N ASN A 123 4.50 19.39 -1.77
CA ASN A 123 5.12 20.61 -2.28
C ASN A 123 6.50 20.92 -1.68
N ASN A 124 7.06 20.02 -0.86
CA ASN A 124 8.40 20.23 -0.30
C ASN A 124 9.48 19.93 -1.37
N ILE A 125 9.86 20.95 -2.13
CA ILE A 125 10.83 20.84 -3.24
C ILE A 125 12.28 20.80 -2.72
N SER A 126 12.54 21.38 -1.55
CA SER A 126 13.89 21.73 -1.05
C SER A 126 14.82 20.54 -0.73
N TYR A 127 14.29 19.31 -0.66
CA TYR A 127 15.08 18.10 -0.36
C TYR A 127 14.92 17.01 -1.41
N GLY A 128 14.54 17.38 -2.63
CA GLY A 128 14.25 16.49 -3.75
C GLY A 128 15.43 15.70 -4.35
N SER A 129 16.59 15.67 -3.70
CA SER A 129 17.79 14.99 -4.20
C SER A 129 18.23 13.85 -3.29
N PHE A 130 17.35 12.89 -3.03
CA PHE A 130 17.77 11.57 -2.56
C PHE A 130 17.91 10.64 -3.78
N ALA A 131 19.07 9.98 -3.90
CA ALA A 131 19.42 9.17 -5.07
C ALA A 131 18.35 8.13 -5.45
N ASP A 132 17.68 7.55 -4.46
CA ASP A 132 16.60 6.56 -4.62
C ASP A 132 15.36 7.15 -5.32
N ALA A 133 14.92 8.37 -5.00
CA ALA A 133 13.73 8.96 -5.60
C ALA A 133 13.92 9.20 -7.12
N SER A 134 15.10 9.72 -7.49
CA SER A 134 15.47 9.91 -8.90
C SER A 134 15.52 8.59 -9.64
N TYR A 135 15.96 7.51 -8.99
CA TYR A 135 15.97 6.17 -9.59
C TYR A 135 14.57 5.75 -10.05
N TYR A 136 13.59 5.73 -9.14
CA TYR A 136 12.25 5.20 -9.44
C TYR A 136 11.47 6.07 -10.44
N ILE A 137 11.61 7.39 -10.32
CA ILE A 137 10.92 8.34 -11.19
C ILE A 137 11.49 8.27 -12.61
N ALA A 138 12.82 8.22 -12.75
CA ALA A 138 13.47 8.10 -14.05
C ALA A 138 13.20 6.74 -14.69
N ASP A 139 13.19 5.65 -13.92
CA ASP A 139 12.84 4.32 -14.41
C ASP A 139 11.40 4.26 -14.94
N SER A 140 10.45 4.91 -14.24
CA SER A 140 9.08 5.04 -14.74
C SER A 140 8.99 5.86 -16.02
N ALA A 141 9.73 6.96 -16.11
CA ALA A 141 9.79 7.79 -17.32
C ALA A 141 10.33 6.99 -18.52
N ARG A 142 11.38 6.21 -18.30
CA ARG A 142 11.98 5.36 -19.33
C ARG A 142 11.04 4.24 -19.74
N SER A 143 10.48 3.51 -18.79
CA SER A 143 9.51 2.43 -19.04
C SER A 143 8.35 2.89 -19.93
N VAL A 144 7.84 4.10 -19.71
CA VAL A 144 6.80 4.69 -20.56
C VAL A 144 7.33 5.08 -21.93
N ALA A 145 8.49 5.73 -22.01
CA ALA A 145 9.07 6.19 -23.27
C ALA A 145 9.46 5.03 -24.22
N THR A 146 9.89 3.89 -23.67
CA THR A 146 10.35 2.72 -24.44
C THR A 146 9.31 1.61 -24.51
N ASN A 147 8.15 1.76 -23.85
CA ASN A 147 7.11 0.73 -23.74
C ASN A 147 7.64 -0.60 -23.17
N THR A 148 8.58 -0.53 -22.22
CA THR A 148 9.19 -1.70 -21.54
C THR A 148 8.95 -1.62 -20.03
N ILE A 149 9.12 -2.73 -19.30
CA ILE A 149 9.02 -2.75 -17.84
C ILE A 149 10.42 -2.83 -17.23
N GLU A 150 10.97 -1.69 -16.80
CA GLU A 150 12.22 -1.58 -16.02
C GLU A 150 13.48 -2.16 -16.71
N GLN A 151 13.53 -2.13 -18.06
CA GLN A 151 14.62 -2.75 -18.84
C GLN A 151 15.82 -1.82 -19.11
N TYR A 152 15.67 -0.52 -18.89
CA TYR A 152 16.69 0.47 -19.21
C TYR A 152 17.38 0.98 -17.94
N ASN A 153 18.64 1.39 -18.06
CA ASN A 153 19.31 2.10 -16.99
C ASN A 153 18.70 3.51 -16.86
N GLN A 154 18.18 3.82 -15.69
CA GLN A 154 17.49 5.07 -15.38
C GLN A 154 18.38 6.32 -15.49
N TYR A 155 19.70 6.20 -15.31
CA TYR A 155 20.64 7.32 -15.37
C TYR A 155 21.23 7.49 -16.77
N THR A 156 21.64 6.41 -17.42
CA THR A 156 22.32 6.47 -18.73
C THR A 156 21.37 6.33 -19.92
N GLY A 157 20.18 5.76 -19.71
CA GLY A 157 19.24 5.44 -20.78
C GLY A 157 19.66 4.26 -21.66
N VAL A 158 20.72 3.53 -21.29
CA VAL A 158 21.21 2.36 -22.02
C VAL A 158 20.38 1.13 -21.64
N LEU A 159 20.04 0.29 -22.63
CA LEU A 159 19.37 -0.98 -22.39
C LEU A 159 20.27 -1.86 -21.51
N ARG A 160 19.71 -2.41 -20.42
CA ARG A 160 20.47 -3.30 -19.54
C ARG A 160 20.61 -4.68 -20.19
N SER A 161 21.66 -5.42 -19.84
CA SER A 161 21.80 -6.83 -20.24
C SER A 161 20.88 -7.77 -19.45
N GLU A 162 20.44 -7.35 -18.26
CA GLU A 162 19.53 -8.09 -17.40
C GLU A 162 18.71 -7.11 -16.54
N LEU A 163 17.53 -7.55 -16.07
CA LEU A 163 16.75 -6.80 -15.09
C LEU A 163 17.53 -6.62 -13.79
N ASP A 164 17.29 -5.50 -13.10
CA ASP A 164 17.97 -5.22 -11.84
C ASP A 164 17.66 -6.29 -10.77
N PRO A 165 18.66 -7.04 -10.29
CA PRO A 165 18.45 -8.08 -9.28
C PRO A 165 17.81 -7.56 -7.99
N LEU A 166 18.04 -6.28 -7.64
CA LEU A 166 17.49 -5.66 -6.43
C LEU A 166 16.01 -5.33 -6.54
N TYR A 167 15.50 -5.15 -7.76
CA TYR A 167 14.14 -4.66 -8.01
C TYR A 167 13.27 -5.65 -8.80
N VAL A 168 13.83 -6.76 -9.30
CA VAL A 168 13.11 -7.68 -10.19
C VAL A 168 11.80 -8.20 -9.61
N LEU A 169 11.73 -8.46 -8.31
CA LEU A 169 10.51 -8.95 -7.64
C LEU A 169 9.49 -7.86 -7.30
N LEU A 170 9.93 -6.59 -7.31
CA LEU A 170 9.08 -5.44 -6.97
C LEU A 170 8.31 -4.97 -8.19
N THR A 171 7.01 -4.69 -8.01
CA THR A 171 6.13 -4.24 -9.10
C THR A 171 5.52 -2.87 -8.85
N TYR A 172 5.87 -2.21 -7.74
CA TYR A 172 5.37 -0.87 -7.45
C TYR A 172 5.85 0.19 -8.46
N THR A 173 7.07 0.06 -8.99
CA THR A 173 7.55 0.95 -10.06
C THR A 173 6.82 0.70 -11.38
N ALA A 174 6.59 -0.57 -11.75
CA ALA A 174 5.71 -0.93 -12.87
C ALA A 174 4.28 -0.37 -12.73
N HIS A 175 3.72 -0.34 -11.50
CA HIS A 175 2.41 0.26 -11.23
C HIS A 175 2.39 1.76 -11.54
N ASN A 176 3.38 2.51 -11.04
CA ASN A 176 3.49 3.94 -11.30
C ASN A 176 3.76 4.25 -12.79
N SER A 177 4.52 3.39 -13.46
CA SER A 177 4.73 3.45 -14.91
C SER A 177 3.41 3.25 -15.67
N MET A 178 2.60 2.28 -15.26
CA MET A 178 1.28 2.03 -15.83
C MET A 178 0.32 3.21 -15.62
N LEU A 179 0.28 3.81 -14.41
CA LEU A 179 -0.51 5.00 -14.16
C LEU A 179 -0.07 6.16 -15.06
N THR A 180 1.24 6.37 -15.19
CA THR A 180 1.82 7.39 -16.09
C THR A 180 1.41 7.12 -17.54
N TYR A 181 1.52 5.87 -18.01
CA TYR A 181 1.20 5.47 -19.38
C TYR A 181 -0.28 5.70 -19.72
N ILE A 182 -1.20 5.31 -18.83
CA ILE A 182 -2.65 5.42 -19.07
C ILE A 182 -3.13 6.87 -18.97
N THR A 183 -2.58 7.64 -18.04
CA THR A 183 -3.07 9.01 -17.76
C THR A 183 -2.32 10.09 -18.52
N SER A 184 -1.19 9.75 -19.12
CA SER A 184 -0.23 10.69 -19.73
C SER A 184 0.24 11.79 -18.78
N ILE A 185 0.13 11.57 -17.46
CA ILE A 185 0.65 12.48 -16.44
C ILE A 185 2.11 12.14 -16.18
N HIS A 186 2.96 13.16 -16.12
CA HIS A 186 4.40 12.98 -15.91
C HIS A 186 4.72 12.14 -14.65
N PRO A 187 5.67 11.18 -14.70
CA PRO A 187 5.96 10.28 -13.58
C PRO A 187 6.25 11.00 -12.26
N LEU A 188 6.98 12.12 -12.31
CA LEU A 188 7.26 12.95 -11.13
C LEU A 188 5.99 13.32 -10.35
N ILE A 189 4.92 13.65 -11.06
CA ILE A 189 3.63 14.03 -10.49
C ILE A 189 2.93 12.78 -9.91
N ILE A 190 2.91 11.67 -10.66
CA ILE A 190 2.34 10.40 -10.20
C ILE A 190 2.99 9.94 -8.89
N TRP A 191 4.32 9.91 -8.84
CA TRP A 191 5.06 9.49 -7.65
C TRP A 191 4.88 10.46 -6.48
N ARG A 192 5.34 11.71 -6.64
CA ARG A 192 5.46 12.64 -5.50
C ARG A 192 4.12 13.17 -5.02
N GLN A 193 3.21 13.44 -5.94
CA GLN A 193 1.93 14.06 -5.62
C GLN A 193 0.84 13.00 -5.42
N VAL A 194 0.58 12.16 -6.44
CA VAL A 194 -0.57 11.24 -6.41
C VAL A 194 -0.34 10.13 -5.39
N MET A 195 0.71 9.33 -5.57
CA MET A 195 1.00 8.23 -4.65
C MET A 195 1.47 8.72 -3.28
N GLY A 196 2.25 9.81 -3.23
CA GLY A 196 2.59 10.48 -1.97
C GLY A 196 1.34 10.84 -1.16
N ALA A 197 0.35 11.50 -1.77
CA ALA A 197 -0.90 11.86 -1.10
C ALA A 197 -1.71 10.62 -0.67
N VAL A 198 -1.81 9.61 -1.53
CA VAL A 198 -2.50 8.34 -1.20
C VAL A 198 -1.88 7.70 0.05
N VAL A 199 -0.56 7.58 0.10
CA VAL A 199 0.14 6.99 1.25
C VAL A 199 -0.07 7.82 2.50
N ILE A 200 0.03 9.16 2.43
CA ILE A 200 -0.24 10.06 3.56
C ILE A 200 -1.66 9.82 4.11
N ILE A 201 -2.66 9.77 3.23
CA ILE A 201 -4.06 9.53 3.63
C ILE A 201 -4.19 8.18 4.36
N LEU A 202 -3.67 7.11 3.77
CA LEU A 202 -3.78 5.76 4.32
C LEU A 202 -3.01 5.61 5.64
N SER A 203 -1.82 6.22 5.76
CA SER A 203 -1.04 6.25 7.01
C SER A 203 -1.80 6.95 8.12
N ASN A 204 -2.42 8.10 7.86
CA ASN A 204 -3.25 8.77 8.86
C ASN A 204 -4.45 7.93 9.28
N MET A 205 -5.12 7.29 8.31
CA MET A 205 -6.24 6.40 8.58
C MET A 205 -5.84 5.22 9.46
N VAL A 206 -4.67 4.60 9.23
CA VAL A 206 -4.25 3.46 10.05
C VAL A 206 -3.88 3.88 11.46
N ILE A 207 -3.20 5.02 11.65
CA ILE A 207 -2.86 5.53 12.99
C ILE A 207 -4.14 5.84 13.78
N TYR A 208 -5.11 6.50 13.16
CA TYR A 208 -6.42 6.71 13.76
C TYR A 208 -7.09 5.38 14.13
N ARG A 209 -7.04 4.38 13.24
CA ARG A 209 -7.66 3.07 13.48
C ARG A 209 -6.99 2.30 14.61
N ILE A 210 -5.66 2.36 14.72
CA ILE A 210 -4.90 1.83 15.86
C ILE A 210 -5.39 2.50 17.15
N GLY A 211 -5.52 3.84 17.14
CA GLY A 211 -6.09 4.58 18.26
C GLY A 211 -7.49 4.09 18.65
N CYS A 212 -8.38 3.87 17.67
CA CYS A 212 -9.70 3.31 17.94
C CYS A 212 -9.64 1.93 18.60
N VAL A 213 -8.78 1.03 18.14
CA VAL A 213 -8.64 -0.31 18.75
C VAL A 213 -8.07 -0.22 20.16
N VAL A 214 -6.99 0.53 20.36
CA VAL A 214 -6.33 0.69 21.67
C VAL A 214 -7.27 1.33 22.69
N PHE A 215 -8.04 2.34 22.29
CA PHE A 215 -8.97 3.05 23.17
C PHE A 215 -10.39 2.47 23.17
N LYS A 216 -10.59 1.22 22.73
CA LYS A 216 -11.88 0.50 22.75
C LYS A 216 -13.02 1.30 22.08
N GLU A 217 -12.76 1.79 20.89
CA GLU A 217 -13.65 2.58 20.02
C GLU A 217 -14.08 3.94 20.62
N LYS A 218 -13.38 4.44 21.65
CA LYS A 218 -13.54 5.82 22.14
C LYS A 218 -12.90 6.81 21.17
N ARG A 219 -13.66 7.18 20.12
CA ARG A 219 -13.23 8.05 19.01
C ARG A 219 -12.55 9.34 19.46
N GLY A 220 -13.06 9.98 20.52
CA GLY A 220 -12.44 11.16 21.15
C GLY A 220 -10.95 10.98 21.43
N LYS A 221 -10.60 9.88 22.11
CA LYS A 221 -9.21 9.54 22.47
C LYS A 221 -8.39 9.13 21.26
N ALA A 222 -9.00 8.45 20.29
CA ALA A 222 -8.34 8.07 19.05
C ALA A 222 -7.91 9.29 18.22
N VAL A 223 -8.77 10.32 18.13
CA VAL A 223 -8.42 11.58 17.45
C VAL A 223 -7.32 12.32 18.19
N ILE A 224 -7.35 12.36 19.53
CA ILE A 224 -6.27 12.98 20.31
C ILE A 224 -4.93 12.25 20.06
N ALA A 225 -4.92 10.92 20.10
CA ALA A 225 -3.70 10.15 19.82
C ALA A 225 -3.20 10.36 18.39
N TRP A 226 -4.11 10.42 17.42
CA TRP A 226 -3.77 10.79 16.04
C TRP A 226 -3.21 12.22 15.94
N ALA A 227 -3.79 13.20 16.64
CA ALA A 227 -3.30 14.57 16.66
C ALA A 227 -1.92 14.68 17.30
N VAL A 228 -1.63 13.90 18.34
CA VAL A 228 -0.28 13.79 18.91
C VAL A 228 0.69 13.22 17.87
N TRP A 229 0.33 12.14 17.18
CA TRP A 229 1.15 11.58 16.09
C TRP A 229 1.37 12.59 14.96
N LEU A 230 0.33 13.34 14.58
CA LEU A 230 0.39 14.41 13.58
C LEU A 230 1.44 15.46 13.99
N LEU A 231 1.39 15.95 15.23
CA LEU A 231 2.37 16.90 15.76
C LEU A 231 3.79 16.29 15.75
N ILE A 232 3.95 15.06 16.26
CA ILE A 232 5.25 14.38 16.23
C ILE A 232 5.78 14.30 14.79
N SER A 233 4.93 13.99 13.81
CA SER A 233 5.34 13.89 12.41
C SER A 233 5.89 15.23 11.89
N PHE A 234 5.26 16.37 12.22
CA PHE A 234 5.72 17.70 11.82
C PHE A 234 6.98 18.16 12.56
N PHE A 235 7.08 17.86 13.86
CA PHE A 235 8.12 18.43 14.73
C PHE A 235 9.34 17.53 14.93
N THR A 236 9.32 16.28 14.45
CA THR A 236 10.50 15.38 14.48
C THR A 236 11.23 15.37 13.14
N TYR A 237 11.51 16.56 12.61
CA TYR A 237 12.13 16.75 11.31
C TYR A 237 13.65 16.51 11.36
N SER A 238 14.12 15.45 10.74
CA SER A 238 15.53 15.23 10.39
C SER A 238 15.61 14.22 9.26
N ALA A 239 16.63 14.32 8.40
CA ALA A 239 16.83 13.35 7.31
C ALA A 239 16.94 11.89 7.78
N TYR A 240 17.18 11.68 9.08
CA TYR A 240 17.38 10.36 9.69
C TYR A 240 16.23 9.93 10.62
N THR A 241 15.17 10.73 10.77
CA THR A 241 14.02 10.38 11.61
C THR A 241 12.87 9.80 10.78
N PRO A 242 12.01 8.95 11.38
CA PRO A 242 10.79 8.49 10.72
C PRO A 242 9.90 9.64 10.22
N GLY A 243 9.87 10.76 10.96
CA GLY A 243 9.21 12.00 10.53
C GLY A 243 9.80 12.54 9.22
N GLY A 244 11.12 12.63 9.10
CA GLY A 244 11.76 13.05 7.85
C GLY A 244 11.47 12.11 6.68
N PHE A 245 11.55 10.80 6.86
CA PHE A 245 11.19 9.85 5.79
C PHE A 245 9.75 10.04 5.31
N PHE A 246 8.81 10.22 6.25
CA PHE A 246 7.42 10.51 5.91
C PHE A 246 7.25 11.85 5.18
N PHE A 247 8.03 12.88 5.52
CA PHE A 247 7.95 14.20 4.88
C PHE A 247 8.67 14.32 3.52
N TYR A 248 9.70 13.51 3.26
CA TYR A 248 10.46 13.60 1.99
C TYR A 248 10.11 12.51 1.00
N ARG A 249 9.83 11.32 1.51
CA ARG A 249 9.92 10.07 0.75
C ARG A 249 8.64 9.25 0.93
N ALA A 250 7.51 9.88 1.26
CA ALA A 250 6.21 9.22 1.46
C ALA A 250 5.83 8.24 0.33
N PHE A 251 6.21 8.58 -0.90
CA PHE A 251 5.91 7.81 -2.10
C PHE A 251 6.82 6.61 -2.34
N GLU A 252 7.91 6.45 -1.58
CA GLU A 252 8.87 5.38 -1.77
C GLU A 252 8.51 4.11 -0.99
N GLY A 253 8.83 2.94 -1.56
CA GLY A 253 8.52 1.64 -0.97
C GLY A 253 9.03 1.44 0.46
N LYS A 254 10.26 1.89 0.77
CA LYS A 254 10.84 1.80 2.13
C LYS A 254 10.03 2.63 3.15
N THR A 255 9.58 3.81 2.75
CA THR A 255 8.75 4.66 3.60
C THR A 255 7.36 4.04 3.74
N ILE A 256 6.73 3.59 2.65
CA ILE A 256 5.44 2.89 2.67
C ILE A 256 5.48 1.71 3.64
N LEU A 257 6.57 0.93 3.65
CA LEU A 257 6.79 -0.12 4.63
C LEU A 257 6.71 0.40 6.07
N ALA A 258 7.47 1.45 6.38
CA ALA A 258 7.56 2.02 7.73
C ALA A 258 6.26 2.70 8.21
N VAL A 259 5.61 3.49 7.35
CA VAL A 259 4.49 4.37 7.75
C VAL A 259 3.11 3.79 7.49
N LEU A 260 3.02 2.72 6.70
CA LEU A 260 1.75 2.09 6.36
C LEU A 260 1.77 0.59 6.63
N ILE A 261 2.65 -0.17 5.99
CA ILE A 261 2.61 -1.64 6.03
C ILE A 261 2.84 -2.16 7.46
N ILE A 262 3.90 -1.72 8.14
CA ILE A 262 4.19 -2.13 9.53
C ILE A 262 3.03 -1.76 10.47
N PRO A 263 2.51 -0.51 10.49
CA PRO A 263 1.35 -0.15 11.31
C PRO A 263 0.09 -0.97 11.00
N VAL A 264 -0.25 -1.21 9.73
CA VAL A 264 -1.41 -2.03 9.34
C VAL A 264 -1.22 -3.47 9.80
N MET A 265 -0.03 -4.03 9.60
CA MET A 265 0.29 -5.37 10.08
C MET A 265 0.18 -5.47 11.59
N LEU A 266 0.73 -4.51 12.35
CA LEU A 266 0.60 -4.47 13.81
C LEU A 266 -0.86 -4.42 14.26
N LEU A 267 -1.68 -3.56 13.65
CA LEU A 267 -3.12 -3.52 13.90
C LEU A 267 -3.77 -4.89 13.69
N GLN A 268 -3.39 -5.58 12.61
CA GLN A 268 -3.96 -6.87 12.26
C GLN A 268 -3.46 -8.01 13.14
N MET A 269 -2.20 -7.97 13.58
CA MET A 269 -1.65 -8.91 14.55
C MET A 269 -2.42 -8.81 15.88
N ILE A 270 -2.63 -7.59 16.39
CA ILE A 270 -3.41 -7.35 17.61
C ILE A 270 -4.83 -7.91 17.47
N ARG A 271 -5.51 -7.62 16.35
CA ARG A 271 -6.86 -8.14 16.08
C ARG A 271 -6.90 -9.66 16.02
N SER A 272 -5.94 -10.28 15.36
CA SER A 272 -5.85 -11.74 15.23
C SER A 272 -5.76 -12.40 16.61
N ILE A 273 -4.95 -11.85 17.51
CA ILE A 273 -4.83 -12.34 18.90
C ILE A 273 -6.13 -12.10 19.67
N CYS A 274 -6.68 -10.88 19.65
CA CYS A 274 -7.93 -10.54 20.37
C CYS A 274 -9.13 -11.38 19.90
N ASN A 275 -9.20 -11.68 18.61
CA ASN A 275 -10.25 -12.51 18.01
C ASN A 275 -9.94 -14.01 18.07
N LYS A 276 -8.90 -14.42 18.82
CA LYS A 276 -8.50 -15.83 19.01
C LYS A 276 -8.24 -16.56 17.68
N PHE A 277 -7.52 -15.91 16.77
CA PHE A 277 -7.10 -16.47 15.49
C PHE A 277 -8.28 -16.88 14.61
N ASP A 278 -9.33 -16.05 14.56
CA ASP A 278 -10.51 -16.30 13.72
C ASP A 278 -10.16 -16.28 12.21
N ARG A 279 -11.11 -16.70 11.38
CA ARG A 279 -10.86 -16.81 9.93
C ARG A 279 -10.77 -15.44 9.27
N GLU A 280 -11.56 -14.47 9.72
CA GLU A 280 -11.57 -13.14 9.10
C GLU A 280 -10.25 -12.43 9.31
N SER A 281 -9.73 -12.42 10.55
CA SER A 281 -8.46 -11.74 10.83
C SER A 281 -7.27 -12.37 10.08
N PHE A 282 -7.33 -13.67 9.85
CA PHE A 282 -6.32 -14.38 9.05
C PHE A 282 -6.36 -14.02 7.57
N ILE A 283 -7.55 -14.01 6.96
CA ILE A 283 -7.70 -13.63 5.54
C ILE A 283 -7.19 -12.20 5.32
N GLU A 284 -7.51 -11.29 6.22
CA GLU A 284 -7.01 -9.92 6.15
C GLU A 284 -5.49 -9.84 6.28
N SER A 285 -4.89 -10.57 7.23
CA SER A 285 -3.43 -10.63 7.38
C SER A 285 -2.78 -11.11 6.09
N LEU A 286 -3.32 -12.17 5.48
CA LEU A 286 -2.81 -12.74 4.24
C LEU A 286 -2.91 -11.75 3.07
N ILE A 287 -4.03 -11.04 2.94
CA ILE A 287 -4.20 -10.00 1.91
C ILE A 287 -3.18 -8.88 2.11
N ILE A 288 -2.98 -8.43 3.35
CA ILE A 288 -2.03 -7.36 3.65
C ILE A 288 -0.61 -7.81 3.30
N GLU A 289 -0.21 -9.03 3.69
CA GLU A 289 1.13 -9.56 3.40
C GLU A 289 1.40 -9.72 1.91
N ILE A 290 0.51 -10.37 1.17
CA ILE A 290 0.64 -10.50 -0.29
C ILE A 290 0.62 -9.11 -0.95
N GLY A 291 -0.22 -8.22 -0.47
CA GLY A 291 -0.31 -6.85 -0.97
C GLY A 291 0.90 -5.97 -0.66
N SER A 292 1.76 -6.36 0.29
CA SER A 292 2.96 -5.61 0.65
C SER A 292 4.21 -5.99 -0.14
N LEU A 293 4.25 -7.18 -0.73
CA LEU A 293 5.36 -7.66 -1.56
C LEU A 293 5.77 -6.70 -2.70
N PRO A 294 4.85 -5.99 -3.39
CA PRO A 294 5.21 -5.12 -4.52
C PRO A 294 6.15 -3.97 -4.17
N PHE A 295 6.19 -3.55 -2.91
CA PHE A 295 6.69 -2.22 -2.51
C PHE A 295 8.17 -2.22 -2.16
N CYS A 296 8.64 -3.19 -1.37
CA CYS A 296 9.98 -3.12 -0.81
C CYS A 296 10.53 -4.49 -0.42
N MET A 297 11.75 -4.80 -0.87
CA MET A 297 12.46 -6.04 -0.51
C MET A 297 12.71 -6.16 1.00
N SER A 298 12.85 -5.05 1.74
CA SER A 298 13.06 -5.10 3.19
C SER A 298 11.85 -5.69 3.94
N SER A 299 10.66 -5.71 3.32
CA SER A 299 9.47 -6.35 3.90
C SER A 299 9.70 -7.85 4.17
N MET A 300 10.50 -8.50 3.32
CA MET A 300 10.87 -9.92 3.40
C MET A 300 11.57 -10.30 4.70
N MET A 301 12.25 -9.35 5.35
CA MET A 301 12.88 -9.57 6.64
C MET A 301 12.02 -9.04 7.79
N VAL A 302 11.46 -7.83 7.63
CA VAL A 302 10.80 -7.13 8.73
C VAL A 302 9.43 -7.73 9.07
N ILE A 303 8.64 -8.10 8.05
CA ILE A 303 7.27 -8.58 8.27
C ILE A 303 7.24 -9.97 8.94
N PRO A 304 8.06 -10.95 8.54
CA PRO A 304 8.11 -12.24 9.24
C PRO A 304 8.51 -12.10 10.71
N VAL A 305 9.45 -11.21 11.03
CA VAL A 305 9.85 -10.91 12.41
C VAL A 305 8.67 -10.31 13.18
N LEU A 306 7.97 -9.34 12.59
CA LEU A 306 6.78 -8.75 13.20
C LEU A 306 5.70 -9.80 13.47
N VAL A 307 5.37 -10.63 12.49
CA VAL A 307 4.40 -11.73 12.64
C VAL A 307 4.82 -12.67 13.75
N THR A 308 6.11 -13.04 13.80
CA THR A 308 6.67 -13.93 14.84
C THR A 308 6.50 -13.35 16.24
N ILE A 309 6.88 -12.09 16.46
CA ILE A 309 6.80 -11.42 17.77
C ILE A 309 5.37 -11.42 18.33
N PHE A 310 4.36 -11.32 17.47
CA PHE A 310 2.96 -11.29 17.92
C PHE A 310 2.29 -12.67 17.95
N TYR A 311 2.43 -13.46 16.88
CA TYR A 311 1.75 -14.76 16.79
C TYR A 311 2.32 -15.78 17.78
N VAL A 312 3.64 -15.85 17.96
CA VAL A 312 4.24 -16.88 18.81
C VAL A 312 3.73 -16.78 20.27
N PRO A 313 3.80 -15.62 20.95
CA PRO A 313 3.24 -15.49 22.29
C PRO A 313 1.74 -15.76 22.34
N GLY A 314 0.96 -15.27 21.37
CA GLY A 314 -0.48 -15.50 21.31
C GLY A 314 -0.85 -16.98 21.13
N VAL A 315 -0.11 -17.70 20.29
CA VAL A 315 -0.30 -19.14 20.05
C VAL A 315 -0.02 -19.94 21.31
N PHE A 316 1.06 -19.61 22.03
CA PHE A 316 1.38 -20.27 23.31
C PHE A 316 0.36 -19.94 24.40
N ALA A 317 -0.02 -18.66 24.55
CA ALA A 317 -0.98 -18.22 25.55
C ALA A 317 -2.36 -18.88 25.37
N TYR A 318 -2.82 -19.02 24.13
CA TYR A 318 -4.12 -19.62 23.81
C TYR A 318 -4.06 -21.11 23.46
N LYS A 319 -2.86 -21.73 23.44
CA LYS A 319 -2.62 -23.11 22.99
C LYS A 319 -3.31 -23.42 21.64
N SER A 320 -3.27 -22.47 20.71
CA SER A 320 -4.08 -22.51 19.48
C SER A 320 -3.34 -23.18 18.33
N LYS A 321 -3.73 -24.43 18.00
CA LYS A 321 -3.23 -25.14 16.79
C LYS A 321 -3.54 -24.36 15.51
N LYS A 322 -4.70 -23.71 15.47
CA LYS A 322 -5.12 -22.88 14.35
C LYS A 322 -4.20 -21.66 14.19
N GLY A 323 -3.91 -20.97 15.30
CA GLY A 323 -2.99 -19.83 15.29
C GLY A 323 -1.58 -20.24 14.84
N PHE A 324 -1.11 -21.43 15.23
CA PHE A 324 0.16 -21.97 14.76
C PHE A 324 0.17 -22.21 13.24
N LEU A 325 -0.88 -22.82 12.69
CA LEU A 325 -0.99 -23.02 11.24
C LEU A 325 -1.01 -21.67 10.50
N GLN A 326 -1.78 -20.69 11.00
CA GLN A 326 -1.81 -19.35 10.42
C GLN A 326 -0.44 -18.69 10.45
N TYR A 327 0.29 -18.78 11.56
CA TYR A 327 1.67 -18.30 11.69
C TYR A 327 2.59 -18.89 10.62
N VAL A 328 2.57 -20.22 10.45
CA VAL A 328 3.40 -20.91 9.44
C VAL A 328 3.08 -20.42 8.03
N LEU A 329 1.80 -20.24 7.72
CA LEU A 329 1.38 -19.77 6.39
C LEU A 329 1.81 -18.32 6.11
N LEU A 330 1.65 -17.42 7.09
CA LEU A 330 2.04 -16.01 6.96
C LEU A 330 3.56 -15.87 6.79
N VAL A 331 4.34 -16.50 7.67
CA VAL A 331 5.81 -16.50 7.54
C VAL A 331 6.27 -17.19 6.25
N GLY A 332 5.58 -18.26 5.84
CA GLY A 332 5.91 -19.02 4.64
C GLY A 332 5.89 -18.20 3.35
N ILE A 333 4.97 -17.23 3.22
CA ILE A 333 4.88 -16.36 2.03
C ILE A 333 6.20 -15.60 1.81
N TYR A 334 6.73 -14.98 2.86
CA TYR A 334 7.98 -14.23 2.78
C TYR A 334 9.22 -15.10 2.75
N LEU A 335 9.17 -16.31 3.31
CA LEU A 335 10.27 -17.27 3.13
C LEU A 335 10.43 -17.67 1.67
N ILE A 336 9.33 -17.87 0.94
CA ILE A 336 9.37 -18.14 -0.51
C ILE A 336 10.01 -16.96 -1.25
N GLU A 337 9.57 -15.73 -0.95
CA GLU A 337 10.16 -14.54 -1.57
C GLU A 337 11.65 -14.42 -1.24
N LEU A 338 12.04 -14.68 0.01
CA LEU A 338 13.44 -14.64 0.45
C LEU A 338 14.30 -15.65 -0.30
N LEU A 339 13.78 -16.86 -0.51
CA LEU A 339 14.44 -17.87 -1.33
C LEU A 339 14.58 -17.40 -2.79
N CYS A 340 13.54 -16.80 -3.38
CA CYS A 340 13.62 -16.21 -4.72
C CYS A 340 14.72 -15.15 -4.80
N TYR A 341 14.77 -14.23 -3.84
CA TYR A 341 15.83 -13.21 -3.77
C TYR A 341 17.22 -13.82 -3.58
N MET A 342 17.37 -14.85 -2.77
CA MET A 342 18.64 -15.57 -2.61
C MET A 342 19.09 -16.25 -3.91
N MET A 343 18.17 -16.80 -4.70
CA MET A 343 18.49 -17.37 -6.01
C MET A 343 18.92 -16.29 -7.01
N ILE A 344 18.25 -15.14 -7.00
CA ILE A 344 18.59 -13.98 -7.85
C ILE A 344 19.97 -13.41 -7.48
N SER A 345 20.19 -13.13 -6.20
CA SER A 345 21.46 -12.54 -5.70
C SER A 345 22.67 -13.46 -5.91
N LYS A 346 22.49 -14.78 -5.88
CA LYS A 346 23.54 -15.76 -6.24
C LYS A 346 23.70 -15.95 -7.75
N GLY A 347 22.87 -15.29 -8.56
CA GLY A 347 22.89 -15.40 -10.01
C GLY A 347 22.43 -16.74 -10.55
N ILE A 348 21.74 -17.55 -9.75
CA ILE A 348 21.13 -18.83 -10.14
C ILE A 348 19.93 -18.58 -11.06
N TRP A 349 19.18 -17.52 -10.78
CA TRP A 349 18.09 -17.04 -11.63
C TRP A 349 18.36 -15.61 -12.06
N ARG A 350 18.34 -15.37 -13.37
CA ARG A 350 18.54 -14.06 -13.99
C ARG A 350 17.54 -13.88 -15.11
N VAL A 351 17.06 -12.65 -15.28
CA VAL A 351 16.18 -12.29 -16.40
C VAL A 351 17.02 -11.49 -17.39
N VAL A 352 17.56 -12.18 -18.39
CA VAL A 352 18.42 -11.61 -19.44
C VAL A 352 17.55 -10.87 -20.46
N ILE A 353 17.93 -9.64 -20.77
CA ILE A 353 17.30 -8.82 -21.80
C ILE A 353 18.06 -9.07 -23.10
N GLY A 354 17.37 -9.65 -24.08
CA GLY A 354 17.91 -10.08 -25.37
C GLY A 354 17.95 -8.99 -26.43
#